data_AF-A0A6A2V6J5-F1
#
_entry.id   AF-A0A6A2V6J5-F1
#
_cell.length_a   1.000
_cell.length_b   1.000
_cell.length_c   1.000
_cell.angle_alpha   90.00
_cell.angle_beta   90.00
_cell.angle_gamma   90.00
#
_symmetry.space_group_name_H-M   'P 1'
#
loop_
_entity.id
_entity.type
_entity.pdbx_description
1 polymer ?
#
loop_
_entity_poly.entity_id
_entity_poly.type
_entity_poly.pdbx_seq_one_letter_code
_entity_poly.pdbx_strand_id
1 'polypeptide(L)'
;MVQDDKPVGYVQLRNDFWRNTKIRKLWVVCPQAVGAYALMLSWCGDDLSDGRISDDTARYALGINDEILNALQDCRLVDHDGDMWTVHDFLAVNRSRDKVLAAAERKRQRDREYQARKYREKRGDVNPDTDSVSYDSRARLVRESYDIVRARPETQNPEPITQEKEEELHSSSKESENLTADDWAHTHAGADTISRIRDQYPKLDMRDALQAFTTHHGQTMKPPGMWERLFTGWCGKRASIAQVPEQHKHQHTWACEHTLTVLGLTDRSQVDDETMREACRIANQLNERENEP
;
A
#
# COMPACT_ATOMS: atom_id res chain seq x y z
N MET A 1 2.54 -16.78 31.35
CA MET A 1 3.09 -15.43 31.55
C MET A 1 2.31 -14.52 30.62
N VAL A 2 1.51 -13.60 31.16
CA VAL A 2 0.86 -12.57 30.34
C VAL A 2 2.00 -11.70 29.80
N GLN A 3 2.22 -11.71 28.49
CA GLN A 3 3.11 -10.73 27.88
C GLN A 3 2.43 -9.37 28.11
N ASP A 4 3.01 -8.55 28.98
CA ASP A 4 2.64 -7.14 29.07
C ASP A 4 2.81 -6.55 27.69
N ASP A 5 1.71 -6.08 27.09
CA ASP A 5 1.71 -5.45 25.78
C ASP A 5 2.41 -4.09 25.90
N LYS A 6 3.75 -4.14 25.82
CA LYS A 6 4.64 -2.98 25.90
C LYS A 6 4.32 -2.10 24.70
N PRO A 7 3.96 -0.82 24.90
CA PRO A 7 3.75 0.09 23.78
C PRO A 7 5.05 0.20 22.97
N VAL A 8 5.00 -0.26 21.73
CA VAL A 8 6.10 -0.20 20.76
C VAL A 8 6.07 1.13 20.00
N GLY A 9 7.25 1.73 19.80
CA GLY A 9 7.41 2.95 19.03
C GLY A 9 7.86 2.64 17.61
N TYR A 10 7.18 3.18 16.60
CA TYR A 10 7.64 3.10 15.22
C TYR A 10 8.71 4.14 14.93
N VAL A 11 9.81 3.68 14.33
CA VAL A 11 10.93 4.54 13.93
C VAL A 11 10.85 4.87 12.45
N GLN A 12 11.07 6.14 12.15
CA GLN A 12 11.05 6.69 10.81
C GLN A 12 12.47 6.93 10.33
N LEU A 13 12.77 6.44 9.12
CA LEU A 13 13.88 6.96 8.33
C LEU A 13 13.42 8.23 7.63
N ARG A 14 14.32 9.21 7.50
CA ARG A 14 14.02 10.40 6.69
C ARG A 14 13.81 9.99 5.22
N ASN A 15 12.84 10.60 4.55
CA ASN A 15 12.55 10.31 3.13
C ASN A 15 13.76 10.53 2.22
N ASP A 16 14.65 11.44 2.59
CA ASP A 16 15.89 11.76 1.89
C ASP A 16 17.12 11.03 2.46
N PHE A 17 16.93 9.93 3.20
CA PHE A 17 18.00 9.14 3.81
C PHE A 17 19.11 8.77 2.80
N TRP A 18 18.74 8.39 1.59
CA TRP A 18 19.67 8.05 0.50
C TRP A 18 20.48 9.26 -0.03
N ARG A 19 19.99 10.49 0.15
CA ARG A 19 20.70 11.73 -0.22
C ARG A 19 21.67 12.20 0.86
N ASN A 20 21.51 11.72 2.09
CA ASN A 20 22.37 12.13 3.21
C ASN A 20 23.83 11.80 2.91
N THR A 21 24.69 12.83 2.89
CA THR A 21 26.10 12.68 2.54
C THR A 21 26.86 11.80 3.52
N LYS A 22 26.49 11.79 4.81
CA LYS A 22 27.09 10.90 5.83
C LYS A 22 26.80 9.44 5.50
N ILE A 23 25.53 9.13 5.16
CA ILE A 23 25.10 7.79 4.75
C ILE A 23 25.80 7.36 3.46
N ARG A 24 25.90 8.25 2.45
CA ARG A 24 26.61 7.95 1.20
C ARG A 24 28.10 7.72 1.40
N LYS A 25 28.74 8.45 2.32
CA LYS A 25 30.15 8.21 2.69
C LYS A 25 30.32 6.83 3.31
N LEU A 26 29.47 6.47 4.28
CA LEU A 26 29.48 5.13 4.87
C LEU A 26 29.25 4.04 3.84
N TRP A 27 28.32 4.23 2.91
CA TRP A 27 28.06 3.25 1.86
C TRP A 27 29.32 2.91 1.03
N VAL A 28 30.26 3.85 0.89
CA VAL A 28 31.51 3.61 0.17
C VAL A 28 32.58 2.98 1.06
N VAL A 29 32.68 3.42 2.32
CA VAL A 29 33.79 3.05 3.22
C VAL A 29 33.48 1.81 4.06
N CYS A 30 32.26 1.69 4.57
CA CYS A 30 31.78 0.60 5.40
C CYS A 30 30.27 0.39 5.16
N PRO A 31 29.87 -0.27 4.06
CA PRO A 31 28.45 -0.47 3.71
C PRO A 31 27.63 -1.11 4.84
N GLN A 32 28.24 -2.02 5.61
CA GLN A 32 27.61 -2.70 6.74
C GLN A 32 27.14 -1.73 7.82
N ALA A 33 27.85 -0.60 8.00
CA ALA A 33 27.47 0.43 8.97
C ALA A 33 26.10 1.05 8.66
N VAL A 34 25.69 1.12 7.39
CA VAL A 34 24.36 1.63 7.03
C VAL A 34 23.26 0.71 7.56
N GLY A 35 23.46 -0.62 7.47
CA GLY A 35 22.56 -1.61 8.06
C GLY A 35 22.57 -1.56 9.59
N ALA A 36 23.76 -1.46 10.21
CA ALA A 36 23.89 -1.33 11.65
C ALA A 36 23.18 -0.07 12.20
N TYR A 37 23.28 1.05 11.49
CA TYR A 37 22.55 2.27 11.84
C TYR A 37 21.03 2.07 11.82
N ALA A 38 20.51 1.36 10.83
CA ALA A 38 19.08 1.02 10.77
C ALA A 38 18.64 0.11 11.93
N LEU A 39 19.49 -0.85 12.34
CA LEU A 39 19.23 -1.70 13.51
C LEU A 39 19.22 -0.90 14.81
N MET A 40 20.19 0.00 15.00
CA MET A 40 20.23 0.92 16.14
C MET A 40 18.97 1.77 16.22
N LEU A 41 18.55 2.33 15.08
CA LEU A 41 17.31 3.10 14.96
C LEU A 41 16.09 2.26 15.38
N SER A 42 15.92 1.06 14.81
CA SER A 42 14.80 0.17 15.13
C SER A 42 14.74 -0.17 16.62
N TRP A 43 15.89 -0.54 17.20
CA TRP A 43 15.97 -0.90 18.62
C TRP A 43 15.57 0.27 19.52
N CYS A 44 15.99 1.50 19.19
CA CYS A 44 15.57 2.69 19.95
C CYS A 44 14.05 2.91 19.96
N GLY A 45 13.37 2.52 18.88
CA GLY A 45 11.91 2.57 18.77
C GLY A 45 11.21 1.52 19.62
N ASP A 46 11.69 0.29 19.54
CA ASP A 46 11.11 -0.83 20.29
C ASP A 46 11.34 -0.68 21.79
N ASP A 47 12.54 -0.23 22.17
CA ASP A 47 12.86 -0.06 23.58
C ASP A 47 12.36 1.26 24.17
N LEU A 48 11.96 2.21 23.31
CA LEU A 48 11.64 3.60 23.67
C LEU A 48 12.81 4.26 24.42
N SER A 49 14.01 4.15 23.86
CA SER A 49 15.26 4.61 24.50
C SER A 49 15.65 6.04 24.15
N ASP A 50 14.84 6.74 23.35
CA ASP A 50 15.10 8.11 22.87
C ASP A 50 16.45 8.29 22.15
N GLY A 51 16.93 7.22 21.49
CA GLY A 51 18.17 7.24 20.72
C GLY A 51 19.41 6.83 21.53
N ARG A 52 19.25 6.39 22.78
CA ARG A 52 20.35 5.92 23.64
C ARG A 52 20.47 4.41 23.57
N ILE A 53 21.69 3.89 23.46
CA ILE A 53 21.98 2.46 23.37
C ILE A 53 23.21 2.17 24.25
N SER A 54 23.15 1.16 25.12
CA SER A 54 24.32 0.76 25.91
C SER A 54 25.36 0.02 25.07
N ASP A 55 26.61 0.00 25.51
CA ASP A 55 27.68 -0.76 24.85
C ASP A 55 27.33 -2.24 24.68
N ASP A 56 26.80 -2.87 25.74
CA ASP A 56 26.40 -4.27 25.70
C ASP A 56 25.29 -4.52 24.68
N THR A 57 24.30 -3.63 24.58
CA THR A 57 23.24 -3.75 23.59
C THR A 57 23.80 -3.61 22.17
N ALA A 58 24.64 -2.60 21.93
CA ALA A 58 25.24 -2.39 20.61
C ALA A 58 26.06 -3.60 20.16
N ARG A 59 26.87 -4.16 21.06
CA ARG A 59 27.79 -5.27 20.76
C ARG A 59 27.13 -6.62 20.72
N TYR A 60 26.31 -6.94 21.72
CA TYR A 60 25.81 -8.30 21.95
C TYR A 60 24.36 -8.51 21.54
N ALA A 61 23.50 -7.49 21.68
CA ALA A 61 22.11 -7.60 21.23
C ALA A 61 21.98 -7.29 19.73
N LEU A 62 22.69 -6.26 19.24
CA LEU A 62 22.66 -5.84 17.84
C LEU A 62 23.79 -6.46 17.00
N GLY A 63 24.80 -7.06 17.63
CA GLY A 63 25.91 -7.72 16.94
C GLY A 63 26.83 -6.75 16.19
N ILE A 64 26.92 -5.50 16.63
CA ILE A 64 27.70 -4.46 15.95
C ILE A 64 29.12 -4.46 16.51
N ASN A 65 30.11 -4.67 15.64
CA ASN A 65 31.52 -4.67 16.04
C ASN A 65 32.11 -3.24 16.15
N ASP A 66 33.29 -3.14 16.76
CA ASP A 66 33.97 -1.86 16.98
C ASP A 66 34.30 -1.11 15.68
N GLU A 67 34.68 -1.82 14.62
CA GLU A 67 35.00 -1.19 13.33
C GLU A 67 33.78 -0.44 12.77
N ILE A 68 32.59 -1.06 12.87
CA ILE A 68 31.34 -0.45 12.42
C ILE A 68 30.93 0.71 13.34
N LEU A 69 31.03 0.54 14.67
CA LEU A 69 30.72 1.59 15.64
C LEU A 69 31.60 2.82 15.43
N ASN A 70 32.91 2.61 15.24
CA ASN A 70 33.87 3.67 14.95
C ASN A 70 33.52 4.37 13.62
N ALA A 71 33.20 3.63 12.57
CA ALA A 71 32.80 4.23 11.28
C ALA A 71 31.53 5.09 11.40
N LEU A 72 30.54 4.65 12.18
CA LEU A 72 29.33 5.42 12.47
C LEU A 72 29.64 6.71 13.24
N GLN A 73 30.56 6.64 14.20
CA GLN A 73 31.01 7.78 14.99
C GLN A 73 31.81 8.79 14.15
N ASP A 74 32.73 8.32 13.32
CA ASP A 74 33.52 9.14 12.40
C ASP A 74 32.63 9.91 11.41
N CYS A 75 31.54 9.27 10.97
CA CYS A 75 30.53 9.90 10.12
C CYS A 75 29.54 10.79 10.88
N ARG A 76 29.67 10.93 12.21
CA ARG A 76 28.80 11.73 13.08
C ARG A 76 27.33 11.34 12.96
N LEU A 77 27.06 10.04 12.90
CA LEU A 77 25.70 9.48 12.99
C LEU A 77 25.38 8.98 14.39
N VAL A 78 26.40 8.59 15.14
CA VAL A 78 26.33 8.30 16.56
C VAL A 78 27.45 9.04 17.29
N ASP A 79 27.27 9.31 18.57
CA ASP A 79 28.36 9.67 19.48
C ASP A 79 28.39 8.68 20.65
N HIS A 80 29.58 8.42 21.18
CA HIS A 80 29.77 7.69 22.42
C HIS A 80 30.22 8.65 23.52
N ASP A 81 29.56 8.60 24.67
CA ASP A 81 29.89 9.44 25.83
C ASP A 81 30.75 8.75 26.90
N GLY A 82 31.20 7.51 26.64
CA GLY A 82 31.96 6.67 27.55
C GLY A 82 31.17 5.47 28.05
N ASP A 83 29.86 5.62 28.22
CA ASP A 83 28.97 4.56 28.73
C ASP A 83 27.89 4.17 27.73
N MET A 84 27.45 5.11 26.88
CA MET A 84 26.34 4.91 25.95
C MET A 84 26.60 5.51 24.58
N TRP A 85 26.07 4.82 23.56
CA TRP A 85 25.92 5.31 22.21
C TRP A 85 24.64 6.16 22.11
N THR A 86 24.75 7.30 21.42
CA THR A 86 23.65 8.21 21.17
C THR A 86 23.48 8.42 19.68
N VAL A 87 22.31 8.11 19.14
CA VAL A 87 21.95 8.36 17.75
C VAL A 87 21.68 9.84 17.54
N HIS A 88 22.43 10.47 16.63
CA HIS A 88 22.26 11.89 16.31
C HIS A 88 20.87 12.18 15.74
N ASP A 89 20.30 13.30 16.15
CA ASP A 89 19.02 13.82 15.67
C ASP A 89 17.84 12.82 15.79
N PHE A 90 17.94 11.80 16.65
CA PHE A 90 16.92 10.76 16.78
C PHE A 90 15.54 11.38 17.03
N LEU A 91 15.43 12.27 18.02
CA LEU A 91 14.18 12.95 18.40
C LEU A 91 13.76 14.08 17.46
N ALA A 92 14.62 14.51 16.53
CA ALA A 92 14.24 15.45 15.50
C ALA A 92 13.35 14.80 14.43
N VAL A 93 13.42 13.48 14.30
CA VAL A 93 12.66 12.67 13.33
C VAL A 93 11.65 11.77 14.04
N ASN A 94 12.05 11.16 15.15
CA ASN A 94 11.27 10.16 15.86
C ASN A 94 10.56 10.74 17.09
N ARG A 95 9.50 10.07 17.51
CA ARG A 95 8.75 10.43 18.72
C ARG A 95 9.53 9.99 19.95
N SER A 96 9.52 10.83 21.00
CA SER A 96 10.07 10.44 22.29
C SER A 96 9.22 9.39 22.99
N ARG A 97 9.83 8.65 23.92
CA ARG A 97 9.21 7.71 24.85
C ARG A 97 7.94 8.28 25.47
N ASP A 98 8.03 9.45 26.09
CA ASP A 98 6.90 10.08 26.77
C ASP A 98 5.74 10.36 25.81
N LYS A 99 6.05 10.81 24.59
CA LYS A 99 5.03 11.05 23.57
C LYS A 99 4.37 9.74 23.12
N VAL A 100 5.11 8.64 23.02
CA VAL A 100 4.56 7.32 22.67
C VAL A 100 3.68 6.80 23.79
N LEU A 101 4.16 6.80 25.03
CA LEU A 101 3.42 6.36 26.21
C LEU A 101 2.13 7.18 26.42
N ALA A 102 2.20 8.51 26.31
CA ALA A 102 1.03 9.36 26.44
C ALA A 102 -0.02 9.10 25.35
N ALA A 103 0.41 8.77 24.12
CA ALA A 103 -0.53 8.41 23.06
C ALA A 103 -1.14 7.02 23.26
N ALA A 104 -0.36 6.06 23.76
CA ALA A 104 -0.85 4.74 24.11
C ALA A 104 -1.90 4.83 25.23
N GLU A 105 -1.66 5.62 26.28
CA GLU A 105 -2.63 5.81 27.36
C GLU A 105 -3.90 6.50 26.86
N ARG A 106 -3.78 7.55 26.03
CA ARG A 106 -4.95 8.19 25.40
C ARG A 106 -5.76 7.21 24.53
N LYS A 107 -5.09 6.29 23.82
CA LYS A 107 -5.78 5.24 23.05
C LYS A 107 -6.53 4.31 24.00
N ARG A 108 -5.85 3.76 25.01
CA ARG A 108 -6.46 2.89 26.04
C ARG A 108 -7.65 3.54 26.73
N GLN A 109 -7.58 4.83 27.04
CA GLN A 109 -8.69 5.57 27.62
C GLN A 109 -9.90 5.62 26.68
N ARG A 110 -9.70 6.00 25.41
CA ARG A 110 -10.78 6.02 24.41
C ARG A 110 -11.39 4.65 24.19
N ASP A 111 -10.58 3.59 24.18
CA ASP A 111 -11.06 2.22 23.98
C ASP A 111 -11.91 1.77 25.18
N ARG A 112 -11.48 2.09 26.42
CA ARG A 112 -12.28 1.85 27.63
C ARG A 112 -13.62 2.59 27.58
N GLU A 113 -13.61 3.88 27.20
CA GLU A 113 -14.84 4.69 27.08
C GLU A 113 -15.78 4.14 25.99
N TYR A 114 -15.22 3.73 24.84
CA TYR A 114 -15.97 3.10 23.76
C TYR A 114 -16.62 1.77 24.20
N GLN A 115 -15.85 0.90 24.86
CA GLN A 115 -16.35 -0.38 25.37
C GLN A 115 -17.43 -0.17 26.43
N ALA A 116 -17.25 0.79 27.34
CA ALA A 116 -18.24 1.12 28.36
C ALA A 116 -19.56 1.63 27.73
N ARG A 117 -19.48 2.48 26.69
CA ARG A 117 -20.67 2.93 25.95
C ARG A 117 -21.40 1.76 25.28
N LYS A 118 -20.65 0.91 24.55
CA LYS A 118 -21.21 -0.27 23.87
C LYS A 118 -21.86 -1.25 24.87
N TYR A 119 -21.31 -1.37 26.08
CA TYR A 119 -21.90 -2.19 27.15
C TYR A 119 -23.21 -1.59 27.68
N ARG A 120 -23.27 -0.26 27.89
CA ARG A 120 -24.51 0.44 28.30
C ARG A 120 -25.61 0.35 27.25
N GLU A 121 -25.26 0.53 25.97
CA GLU A 121 -26.19 0.35 24.83
C GLU A 121 -26.78 -1.07 24.81
N LYS A 122 -25.96 -2.12 25.01
CA LYS A 122 -26.42 -3.52 25.06
C LYS A 122 -27.34 -3.82 26.26
N ARG A 123 -27.16 -3.13 27.38
CA ARG A 123 -28.01 -3.30 28.58
C ARG A 123 -29.35 -2.58 28.49
N GLY A 124 -29.56 -1.74 27.47
CA GLY A 124 -30.78 -0.95 27.33
C GLY A 124 -30.88 0.20 28.33
N ASP A 125 -29.77 0.56 28.99
CA ASP A 125 -29.71 1.62 30.01
C ASP A 125 -29.63 3.04 29.40
N VAL A 126 -29.74 3.18 28.07
CA VAL A 126 -29.58 4.46 27.36
C VAL A 126 -30.95 4.97 26.90
N ASN A 127 -31.39 6.07 27.51
CA ASN A 127 -32.56 6.82 27.07
C ASN A 127 -32.19 7.61 25.79
N PRO A 128 -32.93 7.51 24.66
CA PRO A 128 -32.52 8.11 23.38
C PRO A 128 -32.46 9.65 23.36
N ASP A 129 -32.99 10.33 24.38
CA ASP A 129 -33.32 11.76 24.31
C ASP A 129 -32.35 12.73 25.03
N THR A 130 -31.25 12.28 25.64
CA THR A 130 -30.40 13.20 26.45
C THR A 130 -28.95 13.39 26.02
N ASP A 131 -28.44 12.67 25.01
CA ASP A 131 -27.09 12.92 24.48
C ASP A 131 -27.13 13.34 23.01
N SER A 132 -27.80 14.48 22.77
CA SER A 132 -27.51 15.33 21.61
C SER A 132 -26.11 15.93 21.81
N VAL A 133 -25.08 15.09 21.61
CA VAL A 133 -23.72 15.58 21.42
C VAL A 133 -23.76 16.33 20.09
N SER A 134 -23.90 17.66 20.18
CA SER A 134 -23.98 18.57 19.04
C SER A 134 -23.00 18.15 17.96
N TYR A 135 -23.48 18.11 16.71
CA TYR A 135 -22.71 17.75 15.52
C TYR A 135 -21.35 18.49 15.47
N ASP A 136 -21.28 19.67 16.09
CA ASP A 136 -20.08 20.50 16.22
C ASP A 136 -19.00 19.91 17.15
N SER A 137 -19.37 19.17 18.20
CA SER A 137 -18.43 18.47 19.09
C SER A 137 -17.85 17.21 18.44
N ARG A 138 -18.66 16.47 17.66
CA ARG A 138 -18.16 15.38 16.80
C ARG A 138 -17.24 15.93 15.70
N ALA A 139 -17.59 17.05 15.09
CA ALA A 139 -16.76 17.71 14.08
C ALA A 139 -15.43 18.25 14.65
N ARG A 140 -15.38 18.69 15.92
CA ARG A 140 -14.13 19.05 16.61
C ARG A 140 -13.24 17.85 16.90
N LEU A 141 -13.80 16.77 17.44
CA LEU A 141 -13.03 15.53 17.72
C LEU A 141 -12.50 14.89 16.43
N VAL A 142 -13.28 14.94 15.34
CA VAL A 142 -12.84 14.49 14.02
C VAL A 142 -11.76 15.41 13.46
N ARG A 143 -11.87 16.75 13.61
CA ARG A 143 -10.81 17.70 13.20
C ARG A 143 -9.51 17.52 13.98
N GLU A 144 -9.60 17.39 15.29
CA GLU A 144 -8.44 17.18 16.17
C GLU A 144 -7.76 15.83 15.88
N SER A 145 -8.55 14.79 15.55
CA SER A 145 -8.04 13.53 15.03
C SER A 145 -7.41 13.69 13.64
N TYR A 146 -8.01 14.50 12.75
CA TYR A 146 -7.48 14.80 11.42
C TYR A 146 -6.15 15.58 11.47
N ASP A 147 -6.00 16.50 12.43
CA ASP A 147 -4.78 17.27 12.64
C ASP A 147 -3.66 16.39 13.24
N ILE A 148 -4.01 15.41 14.09
CA ILE A 148 -3.08 14.38 14.58
C ILE A 148 -2.65 13.42 13.45
N VAL A 149 -3.55 13.10 12.51
CA VAL A 149 -3.25 12.28 11.32
C VAL A 149 -2.42 13.06 10.30
N ARG A 150 -2.70 14.35 10.07
CA ARG A 150 -1.92 15.21 9.15
C ARG A 150 -0.56 15.64 9.69
N ALA A 151 -0.34 15.57 11.01
CA ALA A 151 0.99 15.72 11.59
C ALA A 151 1.90 14.50 11.34
N ARG A 152 1.38 13.41 10.73
CA ARG A 152 2.20 12.31 10.20
C ARG A 152 2.59 12.64 8.76
N PRO A 153 3.87 12.51 8.36
CA PRO A 153 4.23 12.63 6.96
C PRO A 153 3.44 11.60 6.15
N GLU A 154 2.79 12.03 5.06
CA GLU A 154 2.23 11.13 4.04
C GLU A 154 3.38 10.32 3.42
N THR A 155 3.72 9.21 4.05
CA THR A 155 4.64 8.22 3.48
C THR A 155 3.83 7.27 2.62
N GLN A 156 4.35 6.85 1.46
CA GLN A 156 3.78 5.73 0.68
C GLN A 156 3.77 4.39 1.44
N ASN A 157 4.38 4.34 2.63
CA ASN A 157 4.37 3.15 3.48
C ASN A 157 3.01 3.06 4.20
N PRO A 158 2.27 1.93 4.07
CA PRO A 158 1.07 1.71 4.85
C PRO A 158 1.39 1.74 6.34
N GLU A 159 0.46 2.25 7.16
CA GLU A 159 0.64 2.19 8.62
C GLU A 159 0.90 0.75 9.06
N PRO A 160 1.83 0.52 10.00
CA PRO A 160 2.06 -0.80 10.56
C PRO A 160 0.75 -1.30 11.20
N ILE A 161 0.35 -2.48 10.74
CA ILE A 161 -0.83 -3.19 11.19
C ILE A 161 -0.55 -3.64 12.63
N THR A 162 -1.23 -3.03 13.61
CA THR A 162 -1.24 -3.54 14.99
C THR A 162 -1.89 -4.94 14.99
N GLN A 163 -1.55 -5.84 15.91
CA GLN A 163 -2.23 -7.16 16.01
C GLN A 163 -3.75 -7.02 16.15
N GLU A 164 -4.24 -5.97 16.82
CA GLU A 164 -5.67 -5.61 16.83
C GLU A 164 -6.21 -5.15 15.46
N LYS A 165 -5.38 -4.51 14.63
CA LYS A 165 -5.72 -4.21 13.22
C LYS A 165 -5.55 -5.45 12.36
N GLU A 166 -4.76 -6.45 12.72
CA GLU A 166 -4.65 -7.74 12.03
C GLU A 166 -5.93 -8.54 12.28
N GLU A 167 -6.39 -8.62 13.54
CA GLU A 167 -7.69 -9.20 13.91
C GLU A 167 -8.87 -8.36 13.39
N GLU A 168 -8.80 -7.02 13.39
CA GLU A 168 -9.79 -6.16 12.72
C GLU A 168 -9.64 -6.17 11.20
N LEU A 169 -8.50 -6.46 10.56
CA LEU A 169 -8.39 -6.62 9.10
C LEU A 169 -8.95 -8.00 8.69
N HIS A 170 -8.82 -8.99 9.57
CA HIS A 170 -9.50 -10.28 9.48
C HIS A 170 -11.00 -10.18 9.83
N SER A 171 -11.44 -9.18 10.60
CA SER A 171 -12.85 -8.98 11.01
C SER A 171 -13.57 -7.79 10.34
N SER A 172 -12.86 -6.90 9.63
CA SER A 172 -13.32 -5.68 8.94
C SER A 172 -12.85 -5.63 7.48
N SER A 173 -12.27 -6.71 6.96
CA SER A 173 -12.70 -7.13 5.63
C SER A 173 -14.16 -7.49 5.83
N LYS A 174 -15.09 -6.64 5.35
CA LYS A 174 -16.46 -7.12 5.08
C LYS A 174 -16.26 -8.49 4.45
N GLU A 175 -16.75 -9.53 5.10
CA GLU A 175 -16.81 -10.85 4.51
C GLU A 175 -17.42 -10.63 3.14
N SER A 176 -16.56 -10.61 2.11
CA SER A 176 -17.03 -10.85 0.77
C SER A 176 -17.38 -12.32 0.86
N GLU A 177 -18.62 -12.60 1.23
CA GLU A 177 -19.14 -13.95 1.40
C GLU A 177 -18.56 -14.78 0.26
N ASN A 178 -17.84 -15.85 0.61
CA ASN A 178 -17.33 -16.74 -0.41
C ASN A 178 -18.52 -17.13 -1.26
N LEU A 179 -18.41 -16.93 -2.56
CA LEU A 179 -19.53 -17.07 -3.48
C LEU A 179 -19.09 -17.90 -4.67
N THR A 180 -20.05 -18.52 -5.35
CA THR A 180 -19.73 -19.36 -6.50
C THR A 180 -19.28 -18.49 -7.68
N ALA A 181 -18.65 -19.09 -8.69
CA ALA A 181 -18.30 -18.38 -9.92
C ALA A 181 -19.54 -17.80 -10.62
N ASP A 182 -20.70 -18.46 -10.47
CA ASP A 182 -21.98 -18.00 -11.02
C ASP A 182 -22.52 -16.81 -10.25
N ASP A 183 -22.59 -16.90 -8.91
CA ASP A 183 -23.02 -15.78 -8.06
C ASP A 183 -22.11 -14.56 -8.24
N TRP A 184 -20.80 -14.79 -8.40
CA TRP A 184 -19.82 -13.74 -8.65
C TRP A 184 -20.15 -12.94 -9.92
N ALA A 185 -20.49 -13.64 -11.00
CA ALA A 185 -20.80 -13.03 -12.29
C ALA A 185 -22.01 -12.07 -12.22
N HIS A 186 -22.90 -12.27 -11.24
CA HIS A 186 -24.07 -11.43 -10.99
C HIS A 186 -23.79 -10.27 -10.02
N THR A 187 -22.59 -10.19 -9.43
CA THR A 187 -22.17 -9.04 -8.60
C THR A 187 -21.75 -7.85 -9.48
N HIS A 188 -21.76 -6.63 -8.90
CA HIS A 188 -21.27 -5.44 -9.61
C HIS A 188 -19.81 -5.59 -10.06
N ALA A 189 -18.94 -6.13 -9.19
CA ALA A 189 -17.53 -6.37 -9.50
C ALA A 189 -17.31 -7.41 -10.61
N GLY A 190 -18.15 -8.46 -10.63
CA GLY A 190 -18.17 -9.44 -11.71
C GLY A 190 -18.62 -8.83 -13.03
N ALA A 191 -19.73 -8.08 -13.03
CA ALA A 191 -20.24 -7.39 -14.22
C ALA A 191 -19.23 -6.38 -14.81
N ASP A 192 -18.54 -5.62 -13.95
CA ASP A 192 -17.49 -4.68 -14.37
C ASP A 192 -16.29 -5.42 -14.98
N THR A 193 -15.86 -6.53 -14.38
CA THR A 193 -14.76 -7.35 -14.90
C THR A 193 -15.11 -7.98 -16.25
N ILE A 194 -16.33 -8.50 -16.39
CA ILE A 194 -16.83 -9.05 -17.65
C ILE A 194 -16.87 -7.96 -18.73
N SER A 195 -17.35 -6.76 -18.39
CA SER A 195 -17.40 -5.63 -19.32
C SER A 195 -16.00 -5.23 -19.78
N ARG A 196 -15.04 -5.12 -18.86
CA ARG A 196 -13.63 -4.81 -19.18
C ARG A 196 -13.01 -5.85 -20.12
N ILE A 197 -13.24 -7.14 -19.87
CA ILE A 197 -12.70 -8.22 -20.72
C ILE A 197 -13.37 -8.22 -22.10
N ARG A 198 -14.67 -7.92 -22.17
CA ARG A 198 -15.38 -7.76 -23.45
C ARG A 198 -14.76 -6.65 -24.28
N ASP A 199 -14.39 -5.53 -23.67
CA ASP A 199 -13.75 -4.42 -24.37
C ASP A 199 -12.31 -4.78 -24.80
N GLN A 200 -11.59 -5.55 -23.98
CA GLN A 200 -10.23 -6.04 -24.27
C GLN A 200 -10.19 -7.11 -25.37
N TYR A 201 -11.24 -7.93 -25.48
CA TYR A 201 -11.37 -8.99 -26.48
C TYR A 201 -12.76 -8.97 -27.13
N PRO A 202 -13.06 -7.99 -28.00
CA PRO A 202 -14.42 -7.83 -28.57
C PRO A 202 -14.84 -8.97 -29.48
N LYS A 203 -13.89 -9.75 -30.00
CA LYS A 203 -14.15 -10.94 -30.83
C LYS A 203 -14.19 -12.24 -30.02
N LEU A 204 -13.97 -12.19 -28.71
CA LEU A 204 -14.12 -13.36 -27.83
C LEU A 204 -15.60 -13.56 -27.52
N ASP A 205 -16.11 -14.78 -27.73
CA ASP A 205 -17.46 -15.13 -27.29
C ASP A 205 -17.52 -15.15 -25.75
N MET A 206 -17.92 -14.01 -25.19
CA MET A 206 -17.98 -13.81 -23.74
C MET A 206 -19.04 -14.68 -23.07
N ARG A 207 -20.11 -15.06 -23.80
CA ARG A 207 -21.18 -15.89 -23.26
C ARG A 207 -20.69 -17.33 -23.10
N ASP A 208 -20.07 -17.87 -24.13
CA ASP A 208 -19.43 -19.19 -24.09
C ASP A 208 -18.27 -19.24 -23.09
N ALA A 209 -17.44 -18.19 -23.04
CA ALA A 209 -16.33 -18.11 -22.10
C ALA A 209 -16.82 -18.12 -20.63
N LEU A 210 -17.87 -17.36 -20.31
CA LEU A 210 -18.47 -17.32 -18.98
C LEU A 210 -19.15 -18.64 -18.61
N GLN A 211 -19.91 -19.23 -19.53
CA GLN A 211 -20.57 -20.52 -19.30
C GLN A 211 -19.57 -21.65 -19.07
N ALA A 212 -18.49 -21.70 -19.86
CA ALA A 212 -17.43 -22.68 -19.67
C ALA A 212 -16.68 -22.45 -18.35
N PHE A 213 -16.52 -21.19 -17.93
CA PHE A 213 -15.88 -20.83 -16.67
C PHE A 213 -16.70 -21.27 -15.45
N THR A 214 -17.99 -20.95 -15.41
CA THR A 214 -18.87 -21.36 -14.30
C THR A 214 -19.00 -22.88 -14.23
N THR A 215 -19.08 -23.55 -15.37
CA THR A 215 -19.10 -25.02 -15.44
C THR A 215 -17.80 -25.65 -14.92
N HIS A 216 -16.63 -25.09 -15.31
CA HIS A 216 -15.33 -25.60 -14.89
C HIS A 216 -15.09 -25.43 -13.37
N HIS A 217 -15.58 -24.33 -12.80
CA HIS A 217 -15.40 -24.03 -11.38
C HIS A 217 -16.51 -24.57 -10.47
N GLY A 218 -17.59 -25.12 -11.02
CA GLY A 218 -18.65 -25.80 -10.28
C GLY A 218 -19.19 -24.99 -9.11
N GLN A 219 -19.49 -25.67 -8.00
CA GLN A 219 -19.97 -25.06 -6.74
C GLN A 219 -18.83 -24.62 -5.81
N THR A 220 -17.62 -24.43 -6.34
CA THR A 220 -16.51 -23.94 -5.49
C THR A 220 -16.80 -22.51 -5.07
N MET A 221 -16.57 -22.20 -3.80
CA MET A 221 -16.79 -20.87 -3.24
C MET A 221 -15.43 -20.19 -3.02
N LYS A 222 -15.28 -18.97 -3.53
CA LYS A 222 -14.05 -18.18 -3.41
C LYS A 222 -14.39 -16.71 -3.17
N PRO A 223 -13.45 -15.92 -2.65
CA PRO A 223 -13.65 -14.49 -2.54
C PRO A 223 -13.73 -13.84 -3.94
N PRO A 224 -14.54 -12.79 -4.15
CA PRO A 224 -14.75 -12.12 -5.44
C PRO A 224 -13.47 -11.70 -6.16
N GLY A 225 -12.50 -11.13 -5.46
CA GLY A 225 -11.23 -10.72 -6.07
C GLY A 225 -10.40 -11.90 -6.61
N MET A 226 -10.61 -13.11 -6.07
CA MET A 226 -10.00 -14.32 -6.64
C MET A 226 -10.69 -14.75 -7.93
N TRP A 227 -12.02 -14.58 -8.01
CA TRP A 227 -12.78 -14.84 -9.23
C TRP A 227 -12.40 -13.89 -10.36
N GLU A 228 -12.25 -12.60 -10.08
CA GLU A 228 -11.79 -11.61 -11.06
C GLU A 228 -10.49 -12.06 -11.72
N ARG A 229 -9.49 -12.41 -10.92
CA ARG A 229 -8.18 -12.86 -11.40
C ARG A 229 -8.26 -14.15 -12.22
N LEU A 230 -9.04 -15.13 -11.75
CA LEU A 230 -9.21 -16.41 -12.43
C LEU A 230 -9.93 -16.23 -13.78
N PHE A 231 -10.97 -15.41 -13.82
CA PHE A 231 -11.74 -15.15 -15.03
C PHE A 231 -10.92 -14.38 -16.06
N THR A 232 -10.16 -13.37 -15.67
CA THR A 232 -9.22 -12.69 -16.58
C THR A 232 -8.21 -13.65 -17.20
N GLY A 233 -7.58 -14.51 -16.37
CA GLY A 233 -6.65 -15.52 -16.87
C GLY A 233 -7.30 -16.58 -17.76
N TRP A 234 -8.56 -16.94 -17.47
CA TRP A 234 -9.35 -17.86 -18.28
C TRP A 234 -9.65 -17.29 -19.67
N CYS A 235 -10.14 -16.05 -19.74
CA CYS A 235 -10.42 -15.37 -21.01
C CYS A 235 -9.16 -15.14 -21.83
N GLY A 236 -8.03 -14.76 -21.22
CA GLY A 236 -6.75 -14.61 -21.93
C GLY A 236 -6.28 -15.91 -22.58
N LYS A 237 -6.42 -17.05 -21.89
CA LYS A 237 -6.11 -18.38 -22.48
C LYS A 237 -7.04 -18.74 -23.63
N ARG A 238 -8.34 -18.49 -23.50
CA ARG A 238 -9.31 -18.75 -24.58
C ARG A 238 -9.06 -17.85 -25.79
N ALA A 239 -8.76 -16.57 -25.57
CA ALA A 239 -8.40 -15.65 -26.64
C ALA A 239 -7.13 -16.12 -27.38
N SER A 240 -6.11 -16.58 -26.65
CA SER A 240 -4.91 -17.17 -27.24
C SER A 240 -5.21 -18.42 -28.08
N ILE A 241 -6.04 -19.35 -27.59
CA ILE A 241 -6.43 -20.56 -28.32
C ILE A 241 -7.25 -20.21 -29.57
N ALA A 242 -8.16 -19.24 -29.46
CA ALA A 242 -9.02 -18.79 -30.54
C ALA A 242 -8.33 -17.81 -31.51
N GLN A 243 -7.05 -17.50 -31.29
CA GLN A 243 -6.30 -16.49 -32.05
C GLN A 243 -7.00 -15.12 -32.10
N VAL A 244 -7.71 -14.76 -31.02
CA VAL A 244 -8.35 -13.46 -30.87
C VAL A 244 -7.31 -12.47 -30.35
N PRO A 245 -6.95 -11.43 -31.13
CA PRO A 245 -5.98 -10.45 -30.69
C PRO A 245 -6.53 -9.59 -29.55
N GLU A 246 -5.65 -9.25 -28.61
CA GLU A 246 -5.95 -8.33 -27.52
C GLU A 246 -6.04 -6.89 -28.05
N GLN A 247 -7.12 -6.20 -27.74
CA GLN A 247 -7.24 -4.78 -28.02
C GLN A 247 -6.78 -3.98 -26.80
N HIS A 248 -5.53 -3.54 -26.86
CA HIS A 248 -5.02 -2.54 -25.93
C HIS A 248 -5.37 -1.15 -26.42
N LYS A 249 -6.05 -0.36 -25.57
CA LYS A 249 -6.07 1.10 -25.72
C LYS A 249 -4.63 1.59 -25.66
N HIS A 250 -4.13 2.16 -26.75
CA HIS A 250 -2.79 2.70 -26.82
C HIS A 250 -2.81 3.98 -27.64
N GLN A 251 -1.83 4.86 -27.39
CA GLN A 251 -1.69 6.05 -28.21
C GLN A 251 -1.23 5.63 -29.62
N HIS A 252 -2.09 5.88 -30.60
CA HIS A 252 -1.79 5.64 -32.00
C HIS A 252 -0.61 6.50 -32.43
N THR A 253 0.30 5.90 -33.18
CA THR A 253 1.44 6.56 -33.81
C THR A 253 1.36 6.34 -35.31
N TRP A 254 2.16 7.07 -36.09
CA TRP A 254 2.22 6.88 -37.55
C TRP A 254 2.53 5.43 -37.95
N ALA A 255 3.22 4.68 -37.07
CA ALA A 255 3.66 3.31 -37.31
C ALA A 255 2.75 2.23 -36.70
N CYS A 256 1.66 2.61 -36.00
CA CYS A 256 0.77 1.60 -35.43
C CYS A 256 -0.08 0.92 -36.51
N GLU A 257 -0.42 -0.35 -36.27
CA GLU A 257 -1.18 -1.17 -37.22
C GLU A 257 -2.53 -0.55 -37.59
N HIS A 258 -3.17 0.15 -36.66
CA HIS A 258 -4.43 0.86 -36.88
C HIS A 258 -4.27 1.99 -37.91
N THR A 259 -3.23 2.82 -37.77
CA THR A 259 -2.92 3.90 -38.71
C THR A 259 -2.62 3.33 -40.11
N LEU A 260 -1.84 2.25 -40.18
CA LEU A 260 -1.49 1.59 -41.45
C LEU A 260 -2.72 0.98 -42.13
N THR A 261 -3.61 0.35 -41.36
CA THR A 261 -4.85 -0.25 -41.88
C THR A 261 -5.78 0.81 -42.49
N VAL A 262 -5.91 1.98 -41.85
CA VAL A 262 -6.72 3.09 -42.40
C VAL A 262 -6.13 3.63 -43.70
N LEU A 263 -4.80 3.61 -43.84
CA LEU A 263 -4.09 3.97 -45.07
C LEU A 263 -4.12 2.86 -46.15
N GLY A 264 -4.67 1.69 -45.84
CA GLY A 264 -4.65 0.54 -46.75
C GLY A 264 -3.26 -0.08 -46.92
N LEU A 265 -2.35 0.17 -45.98
CA LEU A 265 -0.99 -0.37 -45.96
C LEU A 265 -0.93 -1.60 -45.05
N THR A 266 -0.22 -2.62 -45.50
CA THR A 266 -0.03 -3.87 -44.73
C THR A 266 1.27 -3.89 -43.95
N ASP A 267 2.27 -3.09 -44.35
CA ASP A 267 3.56 -3.02 -43.69
C ASP A 267 4.13 -1.60 -43.65
N ARG A 268 4.86 -1.28 -42.58
CA ARG A 268 5.51 0.02 -42.37
C ARG A 268 6.55 0.38 -43.45
N SER A 269 7.10 -0.61 -44.15
CA SER A 269 8.04 -0.41 -45.26
C SER A 269 7.40 0.23 -46.49
N GLN A 270 6.06 0.26 -46.55
CA GLN A 270 5.30 0.90 -47.62
C GLN A 270 5.06 2.40 -47.35
N VAL A 271 5.53 2.94 -46.22
CA VAL A 271 5.40 4.34 -45.85
C VAL A 271 6.57 5.15 -46.43
N ASP A 272 6.27 6.00 -47.41
CA ASP A 272 7.15 7.05 -47.95
C ASP A 272 6.95 8.40 -47.25
N ASP A 273 7.74 9.42 -47.61
CA ASP A 273 7.69 10.75 -46.97
C ASP A 273 6.33 11.46 -47.10
N GLU A 274 5.55 11.14 -48.13
CA GLU A 274 4.21 11.71 -48.36
C GLU A 274 3.16 11.00 -47.49
N THR A 275 3.14 9.66 -47.52
CA THR A 275 2.25 8.82 -46.71
C THR A 275 2.56 8.92 -45.21
N MET A 276 3.81 9.23 -44.82
CA MET A 276 4.20 9.48 -43.43
C MET A 276 3.45 10.67 -42.82
N ARG A 277 3.27 11.75 -43.58
CA ARG A 277 2.54 12.95 -43.10
C ARG A 277 1.06 12.65 -42.92
N GLU A 278 0.49 11.85 -43.81
CA GLU A 278 -0.89 11.40 -43.70
C GLU A 278 -1.09 10.41 -42.55
N ALA A 279 -0.14 9.49 -42.35
CA ALA A 279 -0.12 8.57 -41.21
C ALA A 279 -0.11 9.31 -39.87
N CYS A 280 0.72 10.35 -39.73
CA CYS A 280 0.72 11.20 -38.54
C CYS A 280 -0.64 11.89 -38.29
N ARG A 281 -1.31 12.37 -39.35
CA ARG A 281 -2.63 13.01 -39.25
C ARG A 281 -3.70 12.01 -38.80
N ILE A 282 -3.72 10.83 -39.41
CA ILE A 282 -4.67 9.75 -39.06
C ILE A 282 -4.44 9.27 -37.63
N ALA A 283 -3.19 9.07 -37.21
CA ALA A 283 -2.87 8.68 -35.84
C ALA A 283 -3.43 9.67 -34.81
N ASN A 284 -3.30 10.97 -35.06
CA ASN A 284 -3.87 12.00 -34.19
C ASN A 284 -5.41 11.96 -34.16
N GLN A 285 -6.07 11.76 -35.31
CA GLN A 285 -7.53 11.63 -35.36
C GLN A 285 -8.03 10.37 -34.63
N LEU A 286 -7.31 9.26 -34.71
CA LEU A 286 -7.64 8.04 -33.96
C LEU A 286 -7.50 8.27 -32.45
N ASN A 287 -6.44 8.97 -32.02
CA ASN A 287 -6.26 9.37 -30.63
C ASN A 287 -7.36 10.31 -30.13
N GLU A 288 -7.84 11.24 -30.96
CA GLU A 288 -8.92 12.16 -30.61
C GLU A 288 -10.26 11.41 -30.43
N ARG A 289 -10.57 10.46 -31.32
CA ARG A 289 -11.80 9.65 -31.24
C ARG A 289 -11.82 8.68 -30.06
N GLU A 290 -10.67 8.16 -29.66
CA GLU A 290 -10.57 7.27 -28.50
C GLU A 290 -10.57 8.01 -27.16
N ASN A 291 -10.34 9.32 -27.17
CA ASN A 291 -10.38 10.19 -25.99
C ASN A 291 -11.73 10.93 -25.82
N GLU A 292 -12.69 10.75 -26.73
CA GLU A 292 -14.07 11.19 -26.49
C GLU A 292 -14.76 10.23 -25.49
N PRO A 293 -15.43 10.76 -24.45
CA PRO A 293 -16.01 9.97 -23.36
C PRO A 293 -17.22 9.13 -23.75
#